data_AF-A0A1E7F5X6-F1
#
_entry.id   AF-A0A1E7F5X6-F1
#
_cell.length_a   1.000
_cell.length_b   1.000
_cell.length_c   1.000
_cell.angle_alpha   90.00
_cell.angle_beta   90.00
_cell.angle_gamma   90.00
#
_symmetry.space_group_name_H-M   'P 1'
#
loop_
_entity.id
_entity.type
_entity.pdbx_description
1 polymer ?
#
loop_
_entity_poly.entity_id
_entity_poly.type
_entity_poly.pdbx_seq_one_letter_code
_entity_poly.pdbx_strand_id
1 'polypeptide(L)'
;MSIQQLGPVAIKLFQWAATRRDLFPPSICDRLSILHDKGYPHSLEWTRRVLTESFGDYERKGLEIYDEIGCGSAAQVYRGKLTIKSATNNNSECTRDVAIKVLHPRFQVLVDRDLDFIEIIADFLNHLPFDQLKMLNLPRAVEEFSAVIRDQADLRIEADNLRQFRRNFYKNSQQSEDRSSIVFPQPIEGWVSSDVLVEDYAHDSIPIANFLLDSSEEGMSIRRELAGPLLRAFFKMVFLDNFIHGDLHPGNVLVKTSRVPSSKSTWRIFSKSKPQSEDEDKIIVKRSIVFLDAGIAICS
;
A
#
# COMPACT_ATOMS: atom_id res chain seq x y z
N MET A 1 26.52 8.67 12.12
CA MET A 1 25.11 8.96 12.43
C MET A 1 24.27 8.30 11.36
N SER A 2 23.36 7.40 11.73
CA SER A 2 22.42 6.85 10.75
C SER A 2 21.39 7.93 10.42
N ILE A 3 21.12 8.13 9.13
CA ILE A 3 20.09 9.07 8.62
C ILE A 3 18.70 8.78 9.23
N GLN A 4 18.49 7.55 9.72
CA GLN A 4 17.29 7.10 10.43
C GLN A 4 16.98 7.87 11.74
N GLN A 5 17.94 8.64 12.27
CA GLN A 5 17.72 9.49 13.46
C GLN A 5 17.17 10.89 13.13
N LEU A 6 17.07 11.26 11.84
CA LEU A 6 16.59 12.58 11.40
C LEU A 6 15.06 12.74 11.45
N GLY A 7 14.33 11.73 11.92
CA GLY A 7 12.87 11.75 12.02
C GLY A 7 12.16 11.29 10.73
N PRO A 8 10.84 11.11 10.79
CA PRO A 8 10.05 10.52 9.70
C PRO A 8 10.04 11.37 8.43
N VAL A 9 10.03 12.69 8.57
CA VAL A 9 9.95 13.61 7.42
C VAL A 9 11.24 13.61 6.61
N ALA A 10 12.40 13.53 7.27
CA ALA A 10 13.67 13.40 6.56
C ALA A 10 13.74 12.11 5.73
N ILE A 11 13.25 10.98 6.29
CA ILE A 11 13.18 9.71 5.55
C ILE A 11 12.29 9.87 4.31
N LYS A 12 11.11 10.46 4.48
CA LYS A 12 10.18 10.73 3.36
C LYS A 12 10.74 11.72 2.34
N LEU A 13 11.48 12.75 2.80
CA LEU A 13 12.16 13.71 1.93
C LEU A 13 13.20 13.03 1.05
N PHE A 14 13.98 12.12 1.61
CA PHE A 14 14.96 11.37 0.84
C PHE A 14 14.31 10.40 -0.14
N GLN A 15 13.20 9.76 0.22
CA GLN A 15 12.43 8.91 -0.69
C GLN A 15 11.85 9.72 -1.85
N TRP A 16 11.28 10.89 -1.56
CA TRP A 16 10.77 11.81 -2.58
C TRP A 16 11.90 12.35 -3.47
N ALA A 17 13.02 12.77 -2.88
CA ALA A 17 14.19 13.25 -3.64
C ALA A 17 14.84 12.14 -4.49
N ALA A 18 14.78 10.87 -4.06
CA ALA A 18 15.30 9.73 -4.81
C ALA A 18 14.55 9.49 -6.12
N THR A 19 13.28 9.89 -6.22
CA THR A 19 12.48 9.76 -7.46
C THR A 19 12.60 10.99 -8.37
N ARG A 20 13.01 12.14 -7.83
CA ARG A 20 13.17 13.43 -8.55
C ARG A 20 14.53 13.59 -9.23
N ARG A 21 14.82 12.72 -10.20
CA ARG A 21 16.04 12.82 -11.05
C ARG A 21 16.08 14.07 -11.96
N ASP A 22 14.94 14.74 -12.09
CA ASP A 22 14.81 16.05 -12.72
C ASP A 22 15.35 17.19 -11.83
N LEU A 23 15.28 17.03 -10.50
CA LEU A 23 15.79 18.01 -9.54
C LEU A 23 17.21 17.66 -9.04
N PHE A 24 17.53 16.39 -8.88
CA PHE A 24 18.79 15.95 -8.27
C PHE A 24 19.64 15.11 -9.24
N PRO A 25 20.99 15.21 -9.15
CA PRO A 25 21.89 14.36 -9.93
C PRO A 25 21.59 12.86 -9.72
N PRO A 26 21.66 12.01 -10.77
CA PRO A 26 21.34 10.59 -10.66
C PRO A 26 22.14 9.86 -9.56
N SER A 27 23.41 10.24 -9.36
CA SER A 27 24.27 9.66 -8.32
C SER A 27 23.81 9.98 -6.89
N ILE A 28 23.08 11.08 -6.68
CA ILE A 28 22.46 11.43 -5.40
C ILE A 28 21.17 10.63 -5.24
N CYS A 29 20.31 10.60 -6.26
CA CYS A 29 19.06 9.82 -6.24
C CYS A 29 19.33 8.33 -5.95
N ASP A 30 20.36 7.75 -6.58
CA ASP A 30 20.73 6.34 -6.40
C ASP A 30 21.30 6.06 -5.00
N ARG A 31 21.85 7.06 -4.31
CA ARG A 31 22.27 6.92 -2.90
C ARG A 31 21.10 7.08 -1.94
N LEU A 32 20.18 7.99 -2.24
CA LEU A 32 18.99 8.23 -1.44
C LEU A 32 17.98 7.07 -1.54
N SER A 33 17.94 6.36 -2.66
CA SER A 33 17.07 5.19 -2.86
C SER A 33 17.40 4.00 -1.95
N ILE A 34 18.62 3.95 -1.40
CA ILE A 34 19.08 2.90 -0.47
C ILE A 34 18.50 3.10 0.94
N LEU A 35 17.95 4.28 1.25
CA LEU A 35 17.35 4.59 2.55
C LEU A 35 15.99 3.90 2.66
N HIS A 36 16.03 2.63 3.05
CA HIS A 36 14.84 1.82 3.25
C HIS A 36 14.12 2.10 4.57
N ASP A 37 12.80 1.93 4.46
CA ASP A 37 11.72 2.19 5.39
C ASP A 37 11.74 1.18 6.55
N LYS A 38 12.44 1.54 7.64
CA LYS A 38 12.20 0.90 8.94
C LYS A 38 11.86 1.99 9.93
N GLY A 39 10.57 2.17 10.17
CA GLY A 39 10.09 2.96 11.29
C GLY A 39 10.51 2.31 12.61
N TYR A 40 10.56 3.11 13.67
CA TYR A 40 10.64 2.57 15.02
C TYR A 40 9.22 2.22 15.47
N PRO A 41 8.96 0.96 15.87
CA PRO A 41 7.63 0.60 16.33
C PRO A 41 7.27 1.36 17.61
N HIS A 42 6.03 1.84 17.69
CA HIS A 42 5.47 2.38 18.90
C HIS A 42 4.93 1.27 19.81
N SER A 43 4.62 1.62 21.06
CA SER A 43 4.09 0.64 22.01
C SER A 43 2.66 0.22 21.67
N LEU A 44 2.30 -1.04 21.93
CA LEU A 44 0.92 -1.50 21.78
C LEU A 44 -0.07 -0.69 22.62
N GLU A 45 0.37 -0.10 23.75
CA GLU A 45 -0.44 0.82 24.54
C GLU A 45 -0.81 2.10 23.78
N TRP A 46 0.09 2.61 22.93
CA TRP A 46 -0.23 3.71 22.03
C TRP A 46 -1.34 3.30 21.05
N THR A 47 -1.18 2.15 20.41
CA THR A 47 -2.18 1.58 19.48
C THR A 47 -3.56 1.47 20.12
N ARG A 48 -3.65 0.87 21.30
CA ARG A 48 -4.92 0.71 22.04
C ARG A 48 -5.56 2.04 22.38
N ARG A 49 -4.76 3.02 22.79
CA ARG A 49 -5.27 4.36 23.11
C ARG A 49 -5.83 5.06 21.86
N VAL A 50 -5.10 5.06 20.75
CA VAL A 50 -5.58 5.68 19.49
C VAL A 50 -6.85 4.98 19.00
N LEU A 51 -6.92 3.64 19.06
CA LEU A 51 -8.15 2.91 18.74
C LEU A 51 -9.33 3.29 19.64
N THR A 52 -9.07 3.49 20.93
CA THR A 52 -10.08 3.93 21.89
C THR A 52 -10.55 5.37 21.61
N GLU A 53 -9.63 6.26 21.26
CA GLU A 53 -9.93 7.65 20.89
C GLU A 53 -10.74 7.72 19.59
N SER A 54 -10.38 6.92 18.57
CA SER A 54 -11.06 6.91 17.28
C SER A 54 -12.41 6.20 17.29
N PHE A 55 -12.53 5.08 18.03
CA PHE A 55 -13.68 4.17 17.90
C PHE A 55 -14.37 3.87 19.24
N GLY A 56 -13.94 4.41 20.37
CA GLY A 56 -14.46 4.09 21.69
C GLY A 56 -14.11 2.66 22.10
N ASP A 57 -15.07 1.93 22.67
CA ASP A 57 -14.87 0.52 23.05
C ASP A 57 -14.83 -0.38 21.79
N TYR A 58 -13.67 -0.39 21.12
CA TYR A 58 -13.45 -1.11 19.86
C TYR A 58 -13.51 -2.63 20.05
N GLU A 59 -13.07 -3.14 21.21
CA GLU A 59 -13.09 -4.56 21.53
C GLU A 59 -14.53 -5.07 21.62
N ARG A 60 -15.41 -4.33 22.32
CA ARG A 60 -16.85 -4.64 22.37
C ARG A 60 -17.53 -4.51 21.00
N LYS A 61 -16.98 -3.69 20.11
CA LYS A 61 -17.43 -3.58 18.71
C LYS A 61 -16.87 -4.69 17.81
N GLY A 62 -16.07 -5.61 18.35
CA GLY A 62 -15.63 -6.83 17.68
C GLY A 62 -14.27 -6.73 16.99
N LEU A 63 -13.49 -5.66 17.22
CA LEU A 63 -12.13 -5.54 16.68
C LEU A 63 -11.11 -6.12 17.67
N GLU A 64 -10.38 -7.12 17.22
CA GLU A 64 -9.30 -7.78 17.95
C GLU A 64 -7.95 -7.52 17.26
N ILE A 65 -6.91 -7.26 18.05
CA ILE A 65 -5.54 -7.02 17.59
C ILE A 65 -4.69 -8.23 17.96
N TYR A 66 -3.88 -8.72 17.01
CA TYR A 66 -2.93 -9.80 17.20
C TYR A 66 -1.50 -9.28 17.05
N ASP A 67 -0.77 -9.77 16.06
CA ASP A 67 0.66 -9.53 15.90
C ASP A 67 0.94 -8.26 15.09
N GLU A 68 2.06 -7.61 15.38
CA GLU A 68 2.65 -6.60 14.51
C GLU A 68 3.13 -7.27 13.21
N ILE A 69 2.67 -6.78 12.06
CA ILE A 69 3.03 -7.31 10.74
C ILE A 69 3.86 -6.35 9.91
N GLY A 70 3.95 -5.07 10.31
CA GLY A 70 4.76 -4.09 9.61
C GLY A 70 4.93 -2.79 10.38
N CYS A 71 6.05 -2.10 10.15
CA CYS A 71 6.34 -0.79 10.70
C CYS A 71 6.92 0.10 9.61
N GLY A 72 6.07 0.98 9.07
CA GLY A 72 6.47 2.01 8.12
C GLY A 72 6.92 3.28 8.83
N SER A 73 7.39 4.25 8.05
CA SER A 73 7.80 5.57 8.54
C SER A 73 6.67 6.41 9.14
N ALA A 74 5.42 6.24 8.68
CA ALA A 74 4.26 6.99 9.15
C ALA A 74 3.39 6.23 10.16
N ALA A 75 3.27 4.92 9.97
CA ALA A 75 2.33 4.09 10.71
C ALA A 75 2.91 2.71 11.02
N GLN A 76 2.33 2.09 12.04
CA GLN A 76 2.51 0.68 12.37
C GLN A 76 1.28 -0.11 11.94
N VAL A 77 1.48 -1.34 11.49
CA VAL A 77 0.42 -2.22 10.98
C VAL A 77 0.37 -3.48 11.83
N TYR A 78 -0.83 -3.78 12.31
CA TYR A 78 -1.13 -5.01 13.04
C TYR A 78 -2.07 -5.90 12.24
N ARG A 79 -1.93 -7.21 12.40
CA ARG A 79 -2.99 -8.15 12.01
C ARG A 79 -4.06 -8.15 13.09
N GLY A 80 -5.31 -8.27 12.67
CA GLY A 80 -6.44 -8.40 13.57
C GLY A 80 -7.56 -9.23 12.99
N LYS A 81 -8.65 -9.31 13.75
CA LYS A 81 -9.94 -9.83 13.29
C LYS A 81 -11.03 -8.83 13.63
N LEU A 82 -12.02 -8.75 12.75
CA LEU A 82 -13.22 -7.98 12.97
C LEU A 82 -14.43 -8.89 12.89
N THR A 83 -15.18 -8.97 13.98
CA THR A 83 -16.45 -9.70 14.06
C THR A 83 -17.62 -8.74 13.85
N ILE A 84 -18.31 -8.90 12.72
CA ILE A 84 -19.47 -8.10 12.35
C ILE A 84 -20.74 -8.90 12.64
N LYS A 85 -21.62 -8.34 13.47
CA LYS A 85 -22.95 -8.90 13.76
C LYS A 85 -23.89 -8.57 12.60
N SER A 86 -24.43 -9.59 11.93
CA SER A 86 -25.40 -9.38 10.86
C SER A 86 -26.75 -8.92 11.43
N ALA A 87 -27.26 -7.79 10.95
CA ALA A 87 -28.56 -7.26 11.36
C ALA A 87 -29.76 -8.05 10.78
N THR A 88 -29.54 -8.91 9.77
CA THR A 88 -30.61 -9.40 8.90
C THR A 88 -30.94 -10.88 9.01
N ASN A 89 -30.14 -11.72 9.69
CA ASN A 89 -30.47 -13.15 9.89
C ASN A 89 -29.83 -13.73 11.17
N ASN A 90 -30.67 -14.16 12.11
CA ASN A 90 -30.38 -15.12 13.19
C ASN A 90 -29.04 -14.98 13.94
N ASN A 91 -28.64 -13.77 14.39
CA ASN A 91 -27.40 -13.58 15.15
C ASN A 91 -26.14 -14.16 14.45
N SER A 92 -26.10 -14.23 13.11
CA SER A 92 -24.90 -14.72 12.45
C SER A 92 -23.78 -13.69 12.58
N GLU A 93 -22.66 -14.16 13.12
CA GLU A 93 -21.42 -13.39 13.25
C GLU A 93 -20.51 -13.73 12.07
N CYS A 94 -20.09 -12.72 11.33
CA CYS A 94 -19.09 -12.86 10.28
C CYS A 94 -17.78 -12.28 10.79
N THR A 95 -16.77 -13.14 10.93
CA THR A 95 -15.42 -12.72 11.28
C THR A 95 -14.57 -12.59 10.02
N ARG A 96 -13.82 -11.50 9.91
CA ARG A 96 -12.88 -11.24 8.82
C ARG A 96 -11.51 -10.91 9.38
N ASP A 97 -10.46 -11.38 8.72
CA ASP A 97 -9.09 -10.98 9.03
C ASP A 97 -8.84 -9.58 8.45
N VAL A 98 -8.26 -8.69 9.26
CA VAL A 98 -8.04 -7.29 8.90
C VAL A 98 -6.59 -6.87 9.16
N ALA A 99 -6.12 -5.90 8.39
CA ALA A 99 -4.94 -5.11 8.72
C ALA A 99 -5.38 -3.82 9.42
N ILE A 100 -4.73 -3.49 10.53
CA ILE A 100 -5.01 -2.32 11.36
C ILE A 100 -3.78 -1.42 11.31
N LYS A 101 -3.86 -0.34 10.52
CA LYS A 101 -2.80 0.66 10.37
C LYS A 101 -3.06 1.79 11.36
N VAL A 102 -2.07 2.11 12.19
CA VAL A 102 -2.15 3.16 13.23
C VAL A 102 -0.97 4.11 13.09
N LEU A 103 -1.24 5.41 13.04
CA LEU A 103 -0.19 6.43 12.95
C LEU A 103 0.73 6.42 14.17
N HIS A 104 2.01 6.72 13.92
CA HIS A 104 3.00 6.89 14.98
C HIS A 104 2.66 8.07 15.91
N PRO A 105 3.11 8.03 17.18
CA PRO A 105 2.88 9.12 18.12
C PRO A 105 3.31 10.48 17.57
N ARG A 106 2.39 11.44 17.60
CA ARG A 106 2.63 12.84 17.18
C ARG A 106 3.09 12.98 15.73
N PHE A 107 2.80 12.02 14.86
CA PHE A 107 3.24 12.05 13.47
C PHE A 107 2.85 13.35 12.76
N GLN A 108 1.58 13.76 12.82
CA GLN A 108 1.08 15.03 12.27
C GLN A 108 1.89 16.25 12.76
N VAL A 109 2.12 16.34 14.07
CA VAL A 109 2.86 17.47 14.69
C VAL A 109 4.33 17.48 14.27
N LEU A 110 4.95 16.31 14.10
CA LEU A 110 6.32 16.20 13.61
C LEU A 110 6.39 16.60 12.14
N VAL A 111 5.43 16.16 11.33
CA VAL A 111 5.27 16.55 9.93
C VAL A 111 5.17 18.07 9.81
N ASP A 112 4.23 18.70 10.50
CA ASP A 112 4.03 20.15 10.42
C ASP A 112 5.31 20.92 10.79
N ARG A 113 5.96 20.56 11.90
CA ARG A 113 7.18 21.24 12.37
C ARG A 113 8.36 21.08 11.43
N ASP A 114 8.57 19.89 10.89
CA ASP A 114 9.68 19.63 9.98
C ASP A 114 9.44 20.33 8.64
N LEU A 115 8.18 20.37 8.16
CA LEU A 115 7.83 21.11 6.94
C LEU A 115 8.04 22.62 7.12
N ASP A 116 7.59 23.21 8.22
CA ASP A 116 7.83 24.63 8.53
C ASP A 116 9.34 24.96 8.47
N PHE A 117 10.17 24.07 9.03
CA PHE A 117 11.63 24.25 9.01
C PHE A 117 12.23 24.12 7.61
N ILE A 118 11.76 23.15 6.80
CA ILE A 118 12.22 22.95 5.43
C ILE A 118 11.83 24.13 4.54
N GLU A 119 10.62 24.68 4.70
CA GLU A 119 10.14 25.87 3.99
C GLU A 119 11.04 27.08 4.29
N ILE A 120 11.36 27.33 5.57
CA ILE A 120 12.28 28.41 5.98
C ILE A 120 13.66 28.25 5.32
N ILE A 121 14.20 27.02 5.30
CA ILE A 121 15.50 26.76 4.65
C ILE A 121 15.42 26.98 3.15
N ALA A 122 14.36 26.50 2.50
CA ALA A 122 14.20 26.64 1.04
C ALA A 122 14.11 28.11 0.63
N ASP A 123 13.35 28.92 1.37
CA ASP A 123 13.27 30.36 1.15
C ASP A 123 14.63 31.03 1.37
N PHE A 124 15.32 30.70 2.46
CA PHE A 124 16.66 31.22 2.74
C PHE A 124 17.66 30.89 1.63
N LEU A 125 17.70 29.64 1.17
CA LEU A 125 18.60 29.20 0.09
C LEU A 125 18.25 29.86 -1.24
N ASN A 126 16.97 30.09 -1.52
CA ASN A 126 16.52 30.77 -2.74
C ASN A 126 16.94 32.25 -2.79
N HIS A 127 17.14 32.87 -1.62
CA HIS A 127 17.67 34.23 -1.51
C HIS A 127 19.19 34.34 -1.66
N LEU A 128 19.93 33.22 -1.65
CA LEU A 128 21.39 33.23 -1.84
C LEU A 128 21.77 33.44 -3.32
N PRO A 129 22.92 34.07 -3.61
CA PRO A 129 23.37 34.35 -4.97
C PRO A 129 24.01 33.12 -5.65
N PHE A 130 23.34 31.96 -5.56
CA PHE A 130 23.74 30.74 -6.25
C PHE A 130 22.76 30.46 -7.38
N ASP A 131 23.14 30.83 -8.61
CA ASP A 131 22.28 30.67 -9.80
C ASP A 131 21.84 29.21 -10.01
N GLN A 132 22.68 28.25 -9.60
CA GLN A 132 22.39 26.82 -9.63
C GLN A 132 21.23 26.41 -8.70
N LEU A 133 21.06 27.07 -7.55
CA LEU A 133 19.97 26.78 -6.61
C LEU A 133 18.65 27.44 -7.04
N LYS A 134 18.72 28.62 -7.67
CA LYS A 134 17.53 29.28 -8.24
C LYS A 134 16.90 28.50 -9.38
N MET A 135 17.71 27.79 -10.18
CA MET A 135 17.21 26.90 -11.23
C MET A 135 16.40 25.72 -10.70
N LEU A 136 16.60 25.31 -9.44
CA LEU A 136 15.89 24.19 -8.83
C LEU A 136 14.49 24.56 -8.32
N ASN A 137 14.16 25.86 -8.25
CA ASN A 137 12.92 26.37 -7.68
C ASN A 137 12.53 25.65 -6.37
N LEU A 138 13.47 25.66 -5.42
CA LEU A 138 13.36 24.93 -4.15
C LEU A 138 12.04 25.20 -3.39
N PRO A 139 11.49 26.42 -3.34
CA PRO A 139 10.21 26.66 -2.67
C PRO A 139 9.06 25.82 -3.28
N ARG A 140 8.98 25.76 -4.61
CA ARG A 140 7.97 24.93 -5.30
C ARG A 140 8.18 23.44 -5.05
N ALA A 141 9.44 23.00 -5.06
CA ALA A 141 9.79 21.61 -4.76
C ALA A 141 9.35 21.22 -3.33
N VAL A 142 9.53 22.12 -2.36
CA VAL A 142 9.08 21.93 -0.98
C VAL A 142 7.57 21.98 -0.86
N GLU A 143 6.88 22.84 -1.59
CA GLU A 143 5.41 22.87 -1.62
C GLU A 143 4.83 21.55 -2.14
N GLU A 144 5.36 21.03 -3.26
CA GLU A 144 4.99 19.71 -3.82
C GLU A 144 5.25 18.58 -2.82
N PHE A 145 6.41 18.60 -2.14
CA PHE A 145 6.74 17.62 -1.10
C PHE A 145 5.80 17.73 0.11
N SER A 146 5.52 18.95 0.57
CA SER A 146 4.69 19.22 1.74
C SER A 146 3.28 18.70 1.56
N ALA A 147 2.69 18.91 0.38
CA ALA A 147 1.38 18.36 0.04
C ALA A 147 1.37 16.82 0.18
N VAL A 148 2.38 16.15 -0.38
CA VAL A 148 2.50 14.68 -0.35
C VAL A 148 2.63 14.14 1.08
N ILE A 149 3.40 14.80 1.95
CA ILE A 149 3.59 14.32 3.34
C ILE A 149 2.37 14.60 4.21
N ARG A 150 1.70 15.73 4.01
CA ARG A 150 0.45 16.05 4.71
C ARG A 150 -0.62 15.02 4.40
N ASP A 151 -0.70 14.54 3.16
CA ASP A 151 -1.62 13.46 2.78
C ASP A 151 -1.34 12.15 3.52
N GLN A 152 -0.05 11.83 3.76
CA GLN A 152 0.35 10.65 4.54
C GLN A 152 0.10 10.79 6.05
N ALA A 153 -0.23 11.98 6.55
CA ALA A 153 -0.52 12.22 7.95
C ALA A 153 -2.01 12.04 8.31
N ASP A 154 -2.85 11.69 7.33
CA ASP A 154 -4.28 11.42 7.52
C ASP A 154 -4.70 10.15 6.78
N LEU A 155 -4.92 9.06 7.54
CA LEU A 155 -5.27 7.75 6.98
C LEU A 155 -6.65 7.70 6.30
N ARG A 156 -7.49 8.74 6.44
CA ARG A 156 -8.74 8.85 5.67
C ARG A 156 -8.46 9.04 4.18
N ILE A 157 -7.40 9.77 3.84
CA ILE A 157 -6.99 10.01 2.45
C ILE A 157 -6.60 8.70 1.78
N GLU A 158 -5.80 7.88 2.46
CA GLU A 158 -5.45 6.53 1.99
C GLU A 158 -6.70 5.65 1.79
N ALA A 159 -7.64 5.68 2.73
CA ALA A 159 -8.90 4.94 2.61
C ALA A 159 -9.70 5.39 1.37
N ASP A 160 -9.78 6.70 1.12
CA ASP A 160 -10.50 7.24 -0.04
C ASP A 160 -9.81 6.91 -1.36
N ASN A 161 -8.47 6.94 -1.38
CA ASN A 161 -7.67 6.49 -2.52
C ASN A 161 -7.90 5.01 -2.82
N LEU A 162 -7.88 4.14 -1.80
CA LEU A 162 -8.21 2.71 -1.96
C LEU A 162 -9.62 2.52 -2.51
N ARG A 163 -10.62 3.23 -1.98
CA ARG A 163 -11.99 3.19 -2.51
C ARG A 163 -12.03 3.63 -3.99
N GLN A 164 -11.26 4.64 -4.37
CA GLN A 164 -11.16 5.10 -5.76
C GLN A 164 -10.51 4.05 -6.66
N PHE A 165 -9.38 3.46 -6.27
CA PHE A 165 -8.74 2.38 -7.02
C PHE A 165 -9.69 1.20 -7.22
N ARG A 166 -10.37 0.77 -6.16
CA ARG A 166 -11.36 -0.31 -6.24
C ARG A 166 -12.50 0.02 -7.20
N ARG A 167 -13.03 1.25 -7.16
CA ARG A 167 -14.02 1.72 -8.13
C ARG A 167 -13.47 1.68 -9.57
N ASN A 168 -12.25 2.15 -9.79
CA ASN A 168 -11.65 2.18 -11.13
C ASN A 168 -11.38 0.78 -11.70
N PHE A 169 -10.99 -0.18 -10.87
CA PHE A 169 -10.62 -1.53 -11.31
C PHE A 169 -11.80 -2.52 -11.33
N TYR A 170 -12.85 -2.31 -10.52
CA TYR A 170 -13.91 -3.30 -10.33
C TYR A 170 -15.31 -2.89 -10.82
N LYS A 171 -15.56 -1.59 -11.12
CA LYS A 171 -16.90 -1.08 -11.48
C LYS A 171 -17.57 -1.77 -12.68
N ASN A 172 -16.79 -2.29 -13.63
CA ASN A 172 -17.31 -2.97 -14.84
C ASN A 172 -17.11 -4.50 -14.82
N SER A 173 -16.57 -5.05 -13.75
CA SER A 173 -16.31 -6.48 -13.62
C SER A 173 -17.47 -7.13 -12.89
N GLN A 174 -18.42 -7.72 -13.63
CA GLN A 174 -19.55 -8.48 -13.05
C GLN A 174 -19.12 -9.75 -12.25
N GLN A 175 -17.81 -10.04 -12.17
CA GLN A 175 -17.27 -11.15 -11.42
C GLN A 175 -16.10 -10.68 -10.57
N SER A 176 -16.29 -10.85 -9.26
CA SER A 176 -15.40 -10.81 -8.10
C SER A 176 -13.94 -10.36 -8.29
N GLU A 177 -13.45 -9.65 -7.26
CA GLU A 177 -12.02 -9.38 -7.02
C GLU A 177 -11.11 -10.59 -7.30
N ASP A 178 -11.61 -11.82 -7.06
CA ASP A 178 -10.93 -13.08 -7.35
C ASP A 178 -10.51 -13.26 -8.82
N ARG A 179 -11.17 -12.58 -9.78
CA ARG A 179 -10.80 -12.65 -11.19
C ARG A 179 -9.72 -11.66 -11.57
N SER A 180 -9.65 -10.52 -10.90
CA SER A 180 -8.64 -9.50 -11.19
C SER A 180 -7.26 -10.01 -10.81
N SER A 181 -6.28 -9.83 -11.70
CA SER A 181 -4.87 -10.02 -11.33
C SER A 181 -4.37 -8.91 -10.39
N ILE A 182 -5.17 -7.87 -10.15
CA ILE A 182 -4.86 -6.70 -9.32
C ILE A 182 -5.87 -6.58 -8.18
N VAL A 183 -5.36 -6.51 -6.96
CA VAL A 183 -6.13 -6.45 -5.71
C VAL A 183 -5.75 -5.17 -4.97
N PHE A 184 -6.76 -4.46 -4.47
CA PHE A 184 -6.61 -3.35 -3.54
C PHE A 184 -7.39 -3.70 -2.27
N PRO A 185 -6.81 -3.63 -1.06
CA PRO A 185 -7.54 -3.87 0.19
C PRO A 185 -8.80 -3.00 0.28
N GLN A 186 -9.89 -3.55 0.81
CA GLN A 186 -11.10 -2.78 1.08
C GLN A 186 -10.98 -2.11 2.46
N PRO A 187 -11.03 -0.77 2.55
CA PRO A 187 -11.23 -0.10 3.83
C PRO A 187 -12.55 -0.54 4.44
N ILE A 188 -12.54 -0.84 5.73
CA ILE A 188 -13.72 -1.29 6.46
C ILE A 188 -14.52 -0.07 6.92
N GLU A 189 -15.79 -0.03 6.51
CA GLU A 189 -16.68 1.07 6.84
C GLU A 189 -16.92 1.19 8.36
N GLY A 190 -16.91 2.42 8.88
CA GLY A 190 -16.99 2.69 10.32
C GLY A 190 -15.70 2.43 11.11
N TRP A 191 -14.63 1.96 10.45
CA TRP A 191 -13.33 1.68 11.05
C TRP A 191 -12.19 2.45 10.36
N VAL A 192 -12.49 3.71 10.01
CA VAL A 192 -11.54 4.66 9.41
C VAL A 192 -11.61 5.97 10.20
N SER A 193 -10.45 6.51 10.54
CA SER A 193 -10.25 7.81 11.20
C SER A 193 -8.96 8.44 10.66
N SER A 194 -8.64 9.67 11.09
CA SER A 194 -7.37 10.31 10.71
C SER A 194 -6.14 9.50 11.12
N ASP A 195 -6.23 8.79 12.23
CA ASP A 195 -5.09 8.12 12.87
C ASP A 195 -5.13 6.60 12.78
N VAL A 196 -6.25 6.04 12.32
CA VAL A 196 -6.43 4.58 12.14
C VAL A 196 -7.17 4.25 10.85
N LEU A 197 -6.63 3.29 10.10
CA LEU A 197 -7.28 2.63 8.97
C LEU A 197 -7.34 1.12 9.22
N VAL A 198 -8.55 0.57 9.24
CA VAL A 198 -8.78 -0.89 9.21
C VAL A 198 -9.20 -1.29 7.80
N GLU A 199 -8.53 -2.29 7.22
CA GLU A 199 -8.76 -2.78 5.86
C GLU A 199 -8.62 -4.30 5.76
N ASP A 200 -9.00 -4.87 4.61
CA ASP A 200 -8.82 -6.31 4.35
C ASP A 200 -7.36 -6.75 4.50
N TYR A 201 -7.14 -7.87 5.19
CA TYR A 201 -5.82 -8.47 5.29
C TYR A 201 -5.43 -9.21 3.99
N ALA A 202 -4.22 -8.94 3.49
CA ALA A 202 -3.66 -9.61 2.31
C ALA A 202 -3.12 -11.02 2.63
N HIS A 203 -4.02 -12.00 2.73
CA HIS A 203 -3.67 -13.40 2.97
C HIS A 203 -2.72 -13.99 1.91
N ASP A 204 -1.87 -14.93 2.34
CA ASP A 204 -1.00 -15.75 1.49
C ASP A 204 -0.19 -14.92 0.48
N SER A 205 0.29 -13.77 0.94
CA SER A 205 1.00 -12.80 0.11
C SER A 205 2.40 -12.53 0.65
N ILE A 206 3.35 -12.34 -0.26
CA ILE A 206 4.73 -11.98 0.06
C ILE A 206 5.18 -10.79 -0.80
N PRO A 207 6.11 -9.94 -0.32
CA PRO A 207 6.57 -8.77 -1.07
C PRO A 207 7.10 -9.14 -2.45
N ILE A 208 6.77 -8.32 -3.46
CA ILE A 208 7.24 -8.55 -4.83
C ILE A 208 8.78 -8.51 -4.93
N ALA A 209 9.42 -7.76 -4.04
CA ALA A 209 10.88 -7.69 -3.89
C ALA A 209 11.54 -9.07 -3.76
N ASN A 210 10.89 -10.02 -3.08
CA ASN A 210 11.43 -11.36 -2.88
C ASN A 210 11.63 -12.10 -4.22
N PHE A 211 10.76 -11.83 -5.21
CA PHE A 211 10.89 -12.41 -6.55
C PHE A 211 11.85 -11.62 -7.44
N LEU A 212 12.03 -10.33 -7.18
CA LEU A 212 13.00 -9.50 -7.93
C LEU A 212 14.44 -9.97 -7.68
N LEU A 213 14.73 -10.43 -6.46
CA LEU A 213 16.04 -10.93 -6.05
C LEU A 213 16.26 -12.41 -6.37
N ASP A 214 15.19 -13.16 -6.66
CA ASP A 214 15.28 -14.60 -6.95
C ASP A 214 15.69 -14.86 -8.42
N SER A 215 16.96 -15.25 -8.59
CA SER A 215 17.56 -15.61 -9.88
C SER A 215 17.34 -17.07 -10.31
N SER A 216 16.57 -17.86 -9.56
CA SER A 216 16.18 -19.21 -9.98
C SER A 216 15.32 -19.18 -11.25
N GLU A 217 15.24 -20.31 -11.96
CA GLU A 217 14.34 -20.44 -13.12
C GLU A 217 12.88 -20.20 -12.73
N GLU A 218 12.48 -20.63 -11.53
CA GLU A 218 11.15 -20.40 -10.99
C GLU A 218 10.91 -18.91 -10.73
N GLY A 219 11.83 -18.22 -10.04
CA GLY A 219 11.75 -16.77 -9.80
C GLY A 219 11.69 -15.96 -11.10
N MET A 220 12.46 -16.33 -12.12
CA MET A 220 12.40 -15.72 -13.45
C MET A 220 11.05 -15.95 -14.15
N SER A 221 10.49 -17.15 -14.04
CA SER A 221 9.18 -17.50 -14.61
C SER A 221 8.07 -16.66 -13.96
N ILE A 222 8.08 -16.56 -12.62
CA ILE A 222 7.11 -15.76 -11.86
C ILE A 222 7.20 -14.28 -12.21
N ARG A 223 8.42 -13.72 -12.31
CA ARG A 223 8.61 -12.33 -12.73
C ARG A 223 7.98 -12.05 -14.10
N ARG A 224 8.14 -12.98 -15.06
CA ARG A 224 7.53 -12.87 -16.39
C ARG A 224 6.00 -12.95 -16.34
N GLU A 225 5.46 -13.82 -15.49
CA GLU A 225 4.01 -13.94 -15.25
C GLU A 225 3.42 -12.63 -14.70
N LEU A 226 4.09 -12.00 -13.72
CA LEU A 226 3.61 -10.80 -13.03
C LEU A 226 3.79 -9.51 -13.83
N ALA A 227 4.80 -9.44 -14.71
CA ALA A 227 5.12 -8.24 -15.48
C ALA A 227 3.94 -7.74 -16.33
N GLY A 228 3.23 -8.67 -16.99
CA GLY A 228 2.09 -8.33 -17.85
C GLY A 228 0.94 -7.65 -17.09
N PRO A 229 0.38 -8.28 -16.04
CA PRO A 229 -0.62 -7.66 -15.17
C PRO A 229 -0.16 -6.34 -14.55
N LEU A 230 1.08 -6.27 -14.04
CA LEU A 230 1.63 -5.07 -13.40
C LEU A 230 1.67 -3.88 -14.39
N LEU A 231 2.21 -4.10 -15.58
CA LEU A 231 2.32 -3.06 -16.60
C LEU A 231 0.95 -2.61 -17.12
N ARG A 232 0.00 -3.55 -17.29
CA ARG A 232 -1.38 -3.20 -17.64
C ARG A 232 -2.07 -2.36 -16.57
N ALA A 233 -1.86 -2.69 -15.29
CA ALA A 233 -2.40 -1.93 -14.18
C ALA A 233 -1.83 -0.51 -14.17
N PHE A 234 -0.52 -0.38 -14.35
CA PHE A 234 0.16 0.92 -14.44
C PHE A 234 -0.38 1.76 -15.60
N PHE A 235 -0.47 1.22 -16.81
CA PHE A 235 -1.00 1.97 -17.95
C PHE A 235 -2.48 2.33 -17.80
N LYS A 236 -3.28 1.47 -17.17
CA LYS A 236 -4.67 1.80 -16.84
C LYS A 236 -4.73 3.01 -15.89
N MET A 237 -3.93 3.00 -14.81
CA MET A 237 -3.87 4.10 -13.85
C MET A 237 -3.48 5.42 -14.53
N VAL A 238 -2.47 5.41 -15.40
CA VAL A 238 -1.97 6.59 -16.09
C VAL A 238 -2.94 7.08 -17.18
N PHE A 239 -3.31 6.21 -18.12
CA PHE A 239 -3.97 6.63 -19.36
C PHE A 239 -5.49 6.54 -19.34
N LEU A 240 -6.08 5.71 -18.49
CA LEU A 240 -7.52 5.50 -18.45
C LEU A 240 -8.17 6.12 -17.23
N ASP A 241 -7.53 5.97 -16.07
CA ASP A 241 -8.10 6.41 -14.80
C ASP A 241 -7.62 7.80 -14.39
N ASN A 242 -6.49 8.25 -14.94
CA ASN A 242 -5.86 9.51 -14.58
C ASN A 242 -5.65 9.64 -13.05
N PHE A 243 -5.37 8.50 -12.42
CA PHE A 243 -5.29 8.32 -10.97
C PHE A 243 -4.25 7.24 -10.69
N ILE A 244 -3.06 7.69 -10.28
CA ILE A 244 -1.86 6.86 -10.22
C ILE A 244 -1.47 6.63 -8.77
N HIS A 245 -1.13 5.38 -8.43
CA HIS A 245 -0.52 5.07 -7.14
C HIS A 245 0.86 5.72 -7.06
N GLY A 246 1.02 6.72 -6.19
CA GLY A 246 2.22 7.55 -6.12
C GLY A 246 3.42 6.87 -5.47
N ASP A 247 3.19 5.80 -4.71
CA ASP A 247 4.25 5.05 -4.00
C ASP A 247 4.24 3.55 -4.33
N LEU A 248 4.67 3.20 -5.54
CA LEU A 248 4.82 1.81 -5.99
C LEU A 248 6.18 1.19 -5.62
N HIS A 249 6.69 1.49 -4.42
CA HIS A 249 7.89 0.85 -3.92
C HIS A 249 7.66 -0.68 -3.77
N PRO A 250 8.66 -1.54 -4.03
CA PRO A 250 8.51 -3.01 -3.92
C PRO A 250 8.02 -3.54 -2.57
N GLY A 251 8.05 -2.74 -1.50
CA GLY A 251 7.47 -3.05 -0.20
C GLY A 251 5.95 -2.95 -0.14
N ASN A 252 5.36 -2.06 -0.94
CA ASN A 252 3.91 -1.78 -1.00
C ASN A 252 3.20 -2.64 -2.06
N VAL A 253 3.93 -3.56 -2.70
CA VAL A 253 3.39 -4.46 -3.72
C VAL A 253 3.60 -5.89 -3.26
N LEU A 254 2.52 -6.60 -2.98
CA LEU A 254 2.56 -8.01 -2.59
C LEU A 254 2.10 -8.91 -3.72
N VAL A 255 2.55 -10.16 -3.70
CA VAL A 255 2.09 -11.22 -4.60
C VAL A 255 1.29 -12.22 -3.79
N LYS A 256 -0.03 -12.20 -3.96
CA LYS A 256 -0.97 -13.15 -3.35
C LYS A 256 -1.00 -14.43 -4.18
N THR A 257 -0.80 -15.57 -3.51
CA THR A 257 -0.85 -16.89 -4.14
C THR A 257 -2.13 -17.60 -3.73
N SER A 258 -2.94 -17.99 -4.71
CA SER A 258 -4.18 -18.75 -4.49
C SER A 258 -4.10 -20.11 -5.18
N ARG A 259 -4.58 -21.15 -4.49
CA ARG A 259 -4.71 -22.51 -5.05
C ARG A 259 -6.15 -22.67 -5.51
N VAL A 260 -6.35 -22.75 -6.83
CA VAL A 260 -7.67 -22.91 -7.42
C VAL A 260 -7.78 -24.33 -7.97
N PRO A 261 -8.83 -25.09 -7.63
CA PRO A 261 -9.11 -26.36 -8.30
C PRO A 261 -9.29 -26.12 -9.80
N SER A 262 -8.63 -26.92 -10.65
CA SER A 262 -8.83 -26.85 -12.11
C SER A 262 -10.29 -27.17 -12.45
N SER A 263 -11.12 -26.14 -12.63
CA SER A 263 -12.48 -26.31 -13.14
C SER A 263 -12.40 -26.79 -14.58
N LYS A 264 -12.77 -28.06 -14.83
CA LYS A 264 -12.99 -28.59 -16.17
C LYS A 264 -14.07 -27.72 -16.83
N SER A 265 -13.68 -26.94 -17.83
CA SER A 265 -14.63 -26.18 -18.63
C SER A 265 -15.69 -27.14 -19.19
N THR A 266 -16.96 -26.78 -19.02
CA THR A 266 -18.13 -27.60 -19.36
C THR A 266 -18.39 -27.65 -20.88
N TRP A 267 -17.32 -27.65 -21.69
CA TRP A 267 -17.38 -27.64 -23.17
C TRP A 267 -17.10 -29.02 -23.82
N ARG A 268 -17.24 -30.12 -23.08
CA ARG A 268 -17.15 -31.48 -23.64
C ARG A 268 -18.45 -32.28 -23.43
N ILE A 269 -19.56 -31.80 -24.01
CA ILE A 269 -20.76 -32.63 -24.21
C ILE A 269 -20.90 -33.14 -25.66
N PHE A 270 -20.07 -32.70 -26.61
CA PHE A 270 -20.05 -33.29 -27.96
C PHE A 270 -18.65 -33.65 -28.46
N SER A 271 -18.05 -34.69 -27.88
CA SER A 271 -17.11 -35.53 -28.63
C SER A 271 -17.03 -36.92 -27.98
N LYS A 272 -17.59 -37.93 -28.66
CA LYS A 272 -17.50 -39.34 -28.27
C LYS A 272 -16.04 -39.82 -28.23
N SER A 273 -15.80 -40.75 -27.30
CA SER A 273 -14.73 -41.76 -27.23
C SER A 273 -13.26 -41.34 -27.05
N LYS A 274 -12.75 -41.49 -25.82
CA LYS A 274 -11.50 -42.21 -25.49
C LYS A 274 -11.42 -42.49 -23.96
N PRO A 275 -10.69 -43.54 -23.53
CA PRO A 275 -10.85 -44.15 -22.20
C PRO A 275 -10.25 -43.31 -21.07
N GLN A 276 -10.83 -43.51 -19.87
CA GLN A 276 -10.42 -42.91 -18.59
C GLN A 276 -8.93 -43.14 -18.31
N SER A 277 -8.15 -42.06 -18.30
CA SER A 277 -6.97 -41.96 -17.44
C SER A 277 -7.39 -41.31 -16.14
N GLU A 278 -6.87 -41.81 -15.02
CA GLU A 278 -6.98 -41.20 -13.69
C GLU A 278 -6.48 -39.76 -13.75
N ASP A 279 -7.42 -38.81 -13.89
CA ASP A 279 -7.12 -37.39 -13.87
C ASP A 279 -6.93 -36.98 -12.41
N GLU A 280 -5.68 -36.89 -11.96
CA GLU A 280 -5.32 -36.12 -10.76
C GLU A 280 -5.93 -34.71 -10.89
N ASP A 281 -6.69 -34.29 -9.87
CA ASP A 281 -7.22 -32.93 -9.77
C ASP A 281 -6.06 -31.92 -9.78
N LYS A 282 -5.69 -31.43 -10.97
CA LYS A 282 -4.61 -30.45 -11.11
C LYS A 282 -4.97 -29.17 -10.36
N ILE A 283 -4.29 -28.89 -9.27
CA ILE A 283 -4.37 -27.62 -8.57
C ILE A 283 -3.63 -26.57 -9.41
N ILE A 284 -4.32 -25.53 -9.83
CA ILE A 284 -3.71 -24.40 -10.54
C ILE A 284 -3.34 -23.35 -9.50
N VAL A 285 -2.06 -22.97 -9.48
CA VAL A 285 -1.59 -21.84 -8.69
C VAL A 285 -1.87 -20.57 -9.48
N LYS A 286 -2.71 -19.69 -8.95
CA LYS A 286 -2.99 -18.36 -9.52
C LYS A 286 -2.37 -17.29 -8.63
N ARG A 287 -1.57 -16.41 -9.24
CA ARG A 287 -0.98 -15.25 -8.56
C ARG A 287 -1.72 -13.97 -8.91
N SER A 288 -1.87 -13.11 -7.91
CA SER A 288 -2.44 -11.77 -8.06
C SER A 288 -1.52 -10.76 -7.36
N ILE A 289 -1.50 -9.54 -7.86
CA ILE A 289 -0.71 -8.43 -7.32
C ILE A 289 -1.62 -7.64 -6.39
N VAL A 290 -1.18 -7.43 -5.15
CA VAL A 290 -1.87 -6.59 -4.17
C VAL A 290 -1.11 -5.28 -4.05
N PHE A 291 -1.78 -4.16 -4.28
CA PHE A 291 -1.23 -2.84 -3.99
C PHE A 291 -1.69 -2.39 -2.61
N LEU A 292 -0.72 -2.09 -1.74
CA LEU A 292 -0.91 -1.56 -0.39
C LEU A 292 -0.46 -0.09 -0.33
N ASP A 293 -0.78 0.58 0.77
CA ASP A 293 -0.26 1.91 1.10
C ASP A 293 -0.57 2.98 0.02
N ALA A 294 -1.86 3.15 -0.26
CA ALA A 294 -2.36 4.14 -1.22
C ALA A 294 -2.40 5.57 -0.63
N GLY A 295 -1.54 5.89 0.33
CA GLY A 295 -1.50 7.21 0.98
C GLY A 295 -1.12 8.34 0.04
N ILE A 296 -0.49 8.03 -1.10
CA ILE A 296 -0.18 8.99 -2.16
C ILE A 296 -0.86 8.54 -3.45
N ALA A 297 -1.70 9.40 -4.01
CA ALA A 297 -2.24 9.24 -5.35
C ALA A 297 -2.07 10.52 -6.16
N ILE A 298 -1.68 10.38 -7.42
CA ILE A 298 -1.44 11.50 -8.32
C ILE A 298 -2.59 11.56 -9.34
N CYS A 299 -3.27 12.70 -9.37
CA CYS A 299 -4.25 13.06 -10.39
C CYS A 299 -3.54 13.91 -11.45
N SER A 300 -3.50 13.46 -12.71
CA SER A 300 -2.91 14.21 -13.82
C SER A 300 -3.88 15.09 -14.60
#